data_AF-A0A968IEU9-F1
#
_entry.id   AF-A0A968IEU9-F1
#
_cell.length_a   1.000
_cell.length_b   1.000
_cell.length_c   1.000
_cell.angle_alpha   90.00
_cell.angle_beta   90.00
_cell.angle_gamma   90.00
#
_symmetry.space_group_name_H-M   'P 1'
#
loop_
_entity.id
_entity.type
_entity.pdbx_description
1 polymer ?
#
loop_
_entity_poly.entity_id
_entity_poly.type
_entity_poly.pdbx_seq_one_letter_code
_entity_poly.pdbx_strand_id
1 'polypeptide(L)'
;MPIKYLRAKAIGCLIDEVADLFLSHEHDLLAGKFDKDSISQSEHFGILKEMVNLTKEKVYFRHEVVGIQIAGHEVLGDLFSKFADAVQNDDSKGKSELLLKMLPKEYRPVEGDSCYDKLLKVTDYISGMTDSYATTLFQQLKGISLI
;
A
#
# COMPACT_ATOMS: atom_id res chain seq x y z
N MET A 1 12.67 21.75 -24.42
CA MET A 1 12.65 22.25 -23.02
C MET A 1 12.82 21.04 -22.09
N PRO A 2 13.71 21.05 -21.09
CA PRO A 2 13.93 19.86 -20.24
C PRO A 2 12.72 19.54 -19.36
N ILE A 3 12.38 18.26 -19.21
CA ILE A 3 11.28 17.79 -18.32
C ILE A 3 11.44 18.32 -16.89
N LYS A 4 12.67 18.36 -16.39
CA LYS A 4 13.00 18.88 -15.05
C LYS A 4 12.58 20.35 -14.87
N TYR A 5 12.72 21.16 -15.93
CA TYR A 5 12.32 22.57 -15.93
C TYR A 5 10.80 22.73 -15.95
N LEU A 6 10.11 21.98 -16.81
CA LEU A 6 8.64 21.98 -16.87
C LEU A 6 8.02 21.58 -15.52
N ARG A 7 8.57 20.52 -14.89
CA ARG A 7 8.15 20.08 -13.56
C ARG A 7 8.36 21.18 -12.52
N ALA A 8 9.53 21.82 -12.47
CA ALA A 8 9.80 22.87 -11.49
C ALA A 8 8.82 24.05 -11.62
N LYS A 9 8.54 24.48 -12.86
CA LYS A 9 7.58 25.56 -13.13
C LYS A 9 6.15 25.17 -12.75
N ALA A 10 5.71 23.96 -13.10
CA ALA A 10 4.37 23.48 -12.77
C ALA A 10 4.18 23.33 -11.26
N ILE A 11 5.16 22.74 -10.55
CA ILE A 11 5.11 22.60 -9.08
C ILE A 11 5.08 23.98 -8.41
N GLY A 12 5.94 24.92 -8.83
CA GLY A 12 5.96 26.26 -8.25
C GLY A 12 4.60 26.97 -8.39
N CYS A 13 4.02 26.93 -9.60
CA CYS A 13 2.70 27.51 -9.86
C CYS A 13 1.60 26.91 -8.96
N LEU A 14 1.59 25.57 -8.82
CA LEU A 14 0.59 24.88 -8.00
C LEU A 14 0.79 25.11 -6.50
N ILE A 15 2.03 25.31 -6.04
CA ILE A 15 2.31 25.62 -4.63
C ILE A 15 1.72 26.98 -4.27
N ASP A 16 1.97 28.01 -5.09
CA ASP A 16 1.46 29.36 -4.83
C ASP A 16 -0.08 29.37 -4.81
N GLU A 17 -0.70 28.71 -5.78
CA GLU A 17 -2.16 28.58 -5.86
C GLU A 17 -2.76 27.82 -4.67
N VAL A 18 -2.17 26.70 -4.27
CA VAL A 18 -2.65 25.91 -3.13
C VAL A 18 -2.48 26.67 -1.82
N ALA A 19 -1.41 27.46 -1.67
CA ALA A 19 -1.20 28.30 -0.49
C ALA A 19 -2.30 29.38 -0.37
N ASP A 20 -2.64 30.04 -1.48
CA ASP A 20 -3.73 31.03 -1.51
C ASP A 20 -5.10 30.38 -1.25
N LEU A 21 -5.36 29.19 -1.82
CA LEU A 21 -6.57 28.42 -1.55
C LEU A 21 -6.67 27.97 -0.09
N PHE A 22 -5.55 27.60 0.53
CA PHE A 22 -5.50 27.24 1.94
C PHE A 22 -5.84 28.44 2.82
N LEU A 23 -5.22 29.61 2.58
CA LEU A 23 -5.46 30.82 3.36
C LEU A 23 -6.89 31.35 3.18
N SER A 24 -7.46 31.25 1.97
CA SER A 24 -8.85 31.66 1.72
C SER A 24 -9.91 30.80 2.43
N HIS A 25 -9.56 29.57 2.82
CA HIS A 25 -10.42 28.64 3.56
C HIS A 25 -9.97 28.41 5.01
N GLU A 26 -9.09 29.27 5.56
CA GLU A 26 -8.48 29.11 6.89
C GLU A 26 -9.53 28.83 7.98
N HIS A 27 -10.61 29.62 8.00
CA HIS A 27 -11.65 29.50 9.01
C HIS A 27 -12.34 28.12 8.97
N ASP A 28 -12.66 27.61 7.78
CA ASP A 28 -13.34 26.33 7.62
C ASP A 28 -12.41 25.15 7.90
N LEU A 29 -11.12 25.29 7.57
CA LEU A 29 -10.07 24.34 7.93
C LEU A 29 -9.92 24.22 9.45
N LEU A 30 -9.81 25.35 10.16
CA LEU A 30 -9.70 25.39 11.62
C LEU A 30 -10.97 24.89 12.32
N ALA A 31 -12.13 25.10 11.71
CA ALA A 31 -13.39 24.57 12.20
C ALA A 31 -13.62 23.09 11.87
N GLY A 32 -12.73 22.44 11.11
CA GLY A 32 -12.88 21.06 10.66
C GLY A 32 -14.06 20.84 9.71
N LYS A 33 -14.46 21.88 8.96
CA LYS A 33 -15.61 21.87 8.03
C LYS A 33 -15.20 21.79 6.56
N PHE A 34 -13.91 21.77 6.27
CA PHE A 34 -13.38 21.70 4.93
C PHE A 34 -13.23 20.24 4.46
N ASP A 35 -14.27 19.72 3.80
CA ASP A 35 -14.35 18.32 3.33
C ASP A 35 -13.87 18.10 1.89
N LYS A 36 -13.11 19.04 1.33
CA LYS A 36 -12.63 18.97 -0.07
C LYS A 36 -11.11 18.89 -0.12
N ASP A 37 -10.58 18.32 -1.19
CA ASP A 37 -9.16 18.44 -1.54
C ASP A 37 -8.90 19.87 -2.05
N SER A 38 -7.91 20.57 -1.49
CA SER A 38 -7.54 21.93 -1.94
C SER A 38 -7.18 21.97 -3.43
N ILE A 39 -6.53 20.92 -3.96
CA ILE A 39 -6.18 20.83 -5.38
C ILE A 39 -7.44 20.68 -6.26
N SER A 40 -8.53 20.13 -5.71
CA SER A 40 -9.80 20.03 -6.46
C SER A 40 -10.47 21.39 -6.72
N GLN A 41 -10.05 22.43 -6.01
CA GLN A 41 -10.51 23.80 -6.20
C GLN A 41 -9.58 24.63 -7.10
N SER A 42 -8.43 24.08 -7.50
CA SER A 42 -7.50 24.73 -8.41
C SER A 42 -8.14 24.94 -9.79
N GLU A 43 -7.83 26.06 -10.43
CA GLU A 43 -8.21 26.34 -11.82
C GLU A 43 -7.56 25.32 -12.78
N HIS A 44 -6.45 24.71 -12.36
CA HIS A 44 -5.73 23.68 -13.09
C HIS A 44 -6.20 22.25 -12.79
N PHE A 45 -7.24 22.07 -11.97
CA PHE A 45 -7.71 20.73 -11.61
C PHE A 45 -8.10 19.88 -12.85
N GLY A 46 -8.70 20.50 -13.86
CA GLY A 46 -9.07 19.83 -15.11
C GLY A 46 -7.87 19.17 -15.81
N ILE A 47 -6.78 19.93 -15.99
CA ILE A 47 -5.58 19.42 -16.66
C ILE A 47 -4.82 18.40 -15.78
N LEU A 48 -4.82 18.58 -14.46
CA LEU A 48 -4.25 17.59 -13.53
C LEU A 48 -5.00 16.25 -13.61
N LYS A 49 -6.33 16.30 -13.70
CA LYS A 49 -7.15 15.10 -13.87
C LYS A 49 -6.88 14.41 -15.20
N GLU A 50 -6.72 15.15 -16.28
CA GLU A 50 -6.30 14.62 -17.58
C GLU A 50 -4.91 13.97 -17.51
N MET A 51 -3.94 14.59 -16.83
CA MET A 51 -2.62 14.00 -16.62
C MET A 51 -2.67 12.69 -15.82
N VAL A 52 -3.50 12.62 -14.78
CA VAL A 52 -3.73 11.38 -14.01
C VAL A 52 -4.32 10.29 -14.91
N ASN A 53 -5.32 10.62 -15.72
CA ASN A 53 -5.95 9.66 -16.63
C ASN A 53 -4.96 9.17 -17.70
N LEU A 54 -4.21 10.07 -18.32
CA LEU A 54 -3.17 9.72 -19.28
C LEU A 54 -2.09 8.82 -18.64
N THR A 55 -1.70 9.10 -17.40
CA THR A 55 -0.74 8.26 -16.65
C THR A 55 -1.31 6.87 -16.39
N LYS A 56 -2.59 6.75 -16.03
CA LYS A 56 -3.26 5.45 -15.90
C LYS A 56 -3.19 4.65 -17.19
N GLU A 57 -3.58 5.25 -18.31
CA GLU A 57 -3.63 4.57 -19.61
C GLU A 57 -2.24 4.23 -20.16
N LYS A 58 -1.28 5.15 -20.04
CA LYS A 58 0.03 5.02 -20.70
C LYS A 58 1.12 4.42 -19.83
N VAL A 59 0.95 4.40 -18.51
CA VAL A 59 1.95 3.88 -17.57
C VAL A 59 1.40 2.70 -16.80
N TYR A 60 0.31 2.88 -16.03
CA TYR A 60 -0.17 1.84 -15.12
C TYR A 60 -0.86 0.66 -15.82
N PHE A 61 -1.56 0.90 -16.95
CA PHE A 61 -2.24 -0.15 -17.72
C PHE A 61 -1.37 -0.80 -18.80
N ARG A 62 -0.06 -0.50 -18.83
CA ARG A 62 0.86 -1.26 -19.67
C ARG A 62 0.89 -2.71 -19.19
N HIS A 63 0.85 -3.65 -20.14
CA HIS A 63 0.81 -5.09 -19.87
C HIS A 63 1.87 -5.55 -18.86
N GLU A 64 3.10 -5.05 -18.96
CA GLU A 64 4.19 -5.33 -18.02
C GLU A 64 3.85 -4.93 -16.58
N VAL A 65 3.29 -3.73 -16.38
CA VAL A 65 2.94 -3.20 -15.06
C VAL A 65 1.75 -3.96 -14.46
N VAL A 66 0.75 -4.26 -15.28
CA VAL A 66 -0.41 -5.06 -14.85
C VAL A 66 0.02 -6.46 -14.44
N GLY A 67 0.94 -7.09 -15.19
CA GLY A 67 1.50 -8.40 -14.83
C GLY A 67 2.20 -8.38 -13.46
N ILE A 68 2.98 -7.34 -13.18
CA ILE A 68 3.64 -7.15 -11.88
C ILE A 68 2.60 -6.99 -10.76
N GLN A 69 1.54 -6.20 -10.98
CA GLN A 69 0.47 -6.00 -10.00
C GLN A 69 -0.30 -7.29 -9.69
N ILE A 70 -0.63 -8.08 -10.72
CA ILE A 70 -1.30 -9.38 -10.55
C ILE A 70 -0.42 -10.34 -9.75
N ALA A 71 0.88 -10.42 -10.08
CA ALA A 71 1.82 -11.25 -9.35
C ALA A 71 1.94 -10.81 -7.88
N GLY A 72 2.02 -9.50 -7.62
CA GLY A 72 2.04 -8.96 -6.27
C GLY A 72 0.78 -9.32 -5.47
N HIS A 73 -0.40 -9.23 -6.10
CA HIS A 73 -1.67 -9.63 -5.47
C HIS A 73 -1.67 -11.12 -5.09
N GLU A 74 -1.20 -12.00 -5.98
CA GLU A 74 -1.12 -13.45 -5.72
C GLU A 74 -0.13 -13.75 -4.58
N VAL A 75 1.05 -13.11 -4.59
CA VAL A 75 2.07 -13.26 -3.55
C VAL A 75 1.52 -12.85 -2.19
N LEU A 76 0.96 -11.64 -2.08
CA LEU A 76 0.44 -11.13 -0.80
C LEU A 76 -0.78 -11.92 -0.33
N GLY A 77 -1.68 -12.30 -1.25
CA GLY A 77 -2.87 -13.08 -0.94
C GLY A 77 -2.56 -14.47 -0.40
N ASP A 78 -1.62 -15.20 -1.02
CA ASP A 78 -1.20 -16.54 -0.56
C ASP A 78 -0.46 -16.46 0.78
N LEU A 79 0.43 -15.48 0.95
CA LEU A 79 1.12 -15.26 2.22
C LEU A 79 0.13 -14.95 3.34
N PHE A 80 -0.76 -13.98 3.13
CA PHE A 80 -1.77 -13.60 4.11
C PHE A 80 -2.63 -14.80 4.49
N SER A 81 -3.16 -15.54 3.51
CA SER A 81 -4.03 -16.70 3.77
C SER A 81 -3.32 -17.76 4.61
N LYS A 82 -2.06 -18.09 4.28
CA LYS A 82 -1.28 -19.08 5.03
C LYS A 82 -1.02 -18.68 6.48
N PHE A 83 -0.66 -17.41 6.73
CA PHE A 83 -0.42 -16.95 8.09
C PHE A 83 -1.72 -16.75 8.87
N ALA A 84 -2.77 -16.25 8.23
CA ALA A 84 -4.10 -16.11 8.81
C ALA A 84 -4.68 -17.46 9.24
N ASP A 85 -4.52 -18.50 8.41
CA ASP A 85 -4.91 -19.87 8.76
C ASP A 85 -4.05 -20.42 9.91
N ALA A 86 -2.74 -20.14 9.90
CA ALA A 86 -1.83 -20.62 10.94
C ALA A 86 -2.08 -20.00 12.32
N VAL A 87 -2.53 -18.73 12.40
CA VAL A 87 -2.84 -18.07 13.69
C VAL A 87 -4.24 -18.42 14.21
N GLN A 88 -5.18 -18.75 13.33
CA GLN A 88 -6.56 -19.10 13.72
C GLN A 88 -6.71 -20.55 14.13
N ASN A 89 -5.96 -21.47 13.51
CA ASN A 89 -6.04 -22.89 13.82
C ASN A 89 -5.08 -23.25 14.97
N ASP A 90 -5.65 -23.58 16.14
CA ASP A 90 -4.90 -24.16 17.29
C ASP A 90 -4.49 -25.63 17.06
N ASP A 91 -4.77 -26.18 15.89
CA ASP A 91 -4.48 -27.57 15.56
C ASP A 91 -2.96 -27.76 15.39
N SER A 92 -2.36 -28.17 16.49
CA SER A 92 -0.93 -28.18 16.81
C SER A 92 -0.17 -29.33 16.12
N LYS A 93 -0.43 -29.55 14.83
CA LYS A 93 0.25 -30.60 14.05
C LYS A 93 0.84 -30.09 12.74
N GLY A 94 2.16 -29.93 12.77
CA GLY A 94 3.02 -29.88 11.59
C GLY A 94 3.20 -28.47 11.02
N LYS A 95 2.52 -28.17 9.90
CA LYS A 95 2.86 -27.03 9.03
C LYS A 95 2.51 -25.67 9.65
N SER A 96 1.40 -25.57 10.39
CA SER A 96 0.98 -24.32 11.04
C SER A 96 1.97 -23.89 12.14
N GLU A 97 2.46 -24.83 12.95
CA GLU A 97 3.45 -24.54 13.99
C GLU A 97 4.78 -24.04 13.37
N LEU A 98 5.21 -24.63 12.26
CA LEU A 98 6.40 -24.18 11.54
C LEU A 98 6.22 -22.78 10.95
N LEU A 99 5.04 -22.47 10.39
CA LEU A 99 4.71 -21.13 9.90
C LEU A 99 4.72 -20.08 11.03
N LEU A 100 4.14 -20.40 12.20
CA LEU A 100 4.18 -19.51 13.36
C LEU A 100 5.61 -19.25 13.85
N LYS A 101 6.51 -20.22 13.73
CA LYS A 101 7.95 -20.02 14.05
C LYS A 101 8.66 -19.10 13.06
N MET A 102 8.16 -18.98 11.82
CA MET A 102 8.68 -18.02 10.84
C MET A 102 8.24 -16.59 11.11
N LEU A 103 7.13 -16.38 11.83
CA LEU A 103 6.72 -15.03 12.24
C LEU A 103 7.77 -14.43 13.21
N PRO A 104 8.17 -13.17 13.03
CA PRO A 104 8.92 -12.43 14.04
C PRO A 104 8.14 -12.39 15.36
N LYS A 105 8.86 -12.34 16.49
CA LYS A 105 8.26 -12.49 17.83
C LYS A 105 7.17 -11.46 18.12
N GLU A 106 7.31 -10.24 17.60
CA GLU A 106 6.36 -9.13 17.76
C GLU A 106 5.00 -9.38 17.08
N TYR A 107 4.95 -10.20 16.02
CA TYR A 107 3.72 -10.53 15.30
C TYR A 107 3.12 -11.88 15.71
N ARG A 108 3.72 -12.59 16.67
CA ARG A 108 3.18 -13.88 17.12
C ARG A 108 1.94 -13.67 17.99
N PRO A 109 0.92 -14.54 17.85
CA PRO A 109 -0.17 -14.60 18.80
C PRO A 109 0.36 -14.83 20.22
N VAL A 110 -0.19 -14.10 21.19
CA VAL A 110 0.05 -14.31 22.62
C VAL A 110 -1.23 -14.84 23.29
N GLU A 111 -1.07 -15.40 24.48
CA GLU A 111 -2.20 -15.88 25.26
C GLU A 111 -3.16 -14.72 25.57
N GLY A 112 -4.46 -14.93 25.28
CA GLY A 112 -5.49 -13.90 25.45
C GLY A 112 -5.81 -13.08 24.19
N ASP A 113 -5.05 -13.21 23.10
CA ASP A 113 -5.38 -12.54 21.83
C ASP A 113 -6.71 -13.02 21.26
N SER A 114 -7.58 -12.08 20.88
CA SER A 114 -8.79 -12.39 20.12
C SER A 114 -8.46 -12.77 18.67
N CYS A 115 -9.43 -13.33 17.95
CA CYS A 115 -9.26 -13.59 16.51
C CYS A 115 -8.89 -12.31 15.74
N TYR A 116 -9.47 -11.17 16.13
CA TYR A 116 -9.15 -9.86 15.54
C TYR A 116 -7.68 -9.50 15.75
N ASP A 117 -7.16 -9.61 16.98
CA ASP A 117 -5.77 -9.25 17.29
C ASP A 117 -4.77 -10.12 16.52
N LYS A 118 -5.08 -11.42 16.40
CA LYS A 118 -4.27 -12.37 15.63
C LYS A 118 -4.20 -11.99 14.14
N LEU A 119 -5.34 -11.66 13.53
CA LEU A 119 -5.41 -11.25 12.13
C LEU A 119 -4.77 -9.87 11.90
N LEU A 120 -4.90 -8.96 12.86
CA LEU A 120 -4.25 -7.65 12.80
C LEU A 120 -2.72 -7.80 12.80
N LYS A 121 -2.17 -8.62 13.69
CA LYS A 121 -0.73 -8.93 13.70
C LYS A 121 -0.22 -9.52 12.39
N VAL A 122 -1.01 -10.40 11.76
CA VAL A 122 -0.68 -10.93 10.42
C VAL A 122 -0.72 -9.81 9.38
N THR A 123 -1.72 -8.94 9.43
CA THR A 123 -1.85 -7.79 8.51
C THR A 123 -0.65 -6.84 8.63
N ASP A 124 -0.24 -6.53 9.86
CA ASP A 124 0.92 -5.69 10.15
C ASP A 124 2.20 -6.33 9.61
N TYR A 125 2.38 -7.64 9.82
CA TYR A 125 3.53 -8.37 9.31
C TYR A 125 3.59 -8.36 7.77
N ILE A 126 2.48 -8.66 7.09
CA ILE A 126 2.42 -8.68 5.62
C ILE A 126 2.62 -7.28 5.02
N SER A 127 1.97 -6.26 5.60
CA SER A 127 2.07 -4.88 5.11
C SER A 127 3.44 -4.24 5.37
N GLY A 128 4.17 -4.70 6.39
CA GLY A 128 5.54 -4.27 6.69
C GLY A 128 6.62 -4.88 5.79
N MET A 129 6.29 -5.82 4.90
CA MET A 129 7.25 -6.45 4.01
C MET A 129 7.69 -5.53 2.86
N THR A 130 8.94 -5.69 2.42
CA THR A 130 9.37 -5.17 1.11
C THR A 130 8.99 -6.15 0.00
N ASP A 131 8.82 -5.67 -1.23
CA ASP A 131 8.48 -6.51 -2.40
C ASP A 131 9.44 -7.69 -2.58
N SER A 132 10.75 -7.44 -2.39
CA SER A 132 11.77 -8.49 -2.51
C SER A 132 11.60 -9.54 -1.41
N TYR A 133 11.34 -9.12 -0.17
CA TYR A 133 11.14 -10.03 0.95
C TYR A 133 9.88 -10.89 0.77
N ALA A 134 8.76 -10.28 0.40
CA ALA A 134 7.49 -10.98 0.17
C ALA A 134 7.64 -12.03 -0.94
N THR A 135 8.31 -11.66 -2.05
CA THR A 135 8.57 -12.58 -3.17
C THR A 135 9.45 -13.75 -2.76
N THR A 136 10.54 -13.50 -2.04
CA THR A 136 11.44 -14.55 -1.54
C THR A 136 10.72 -15.49 -0.58
N LEU A 137 9.96 -14.96 0.37
CA LEU A 137 9.20 -15.76 1.33
C LEU A 137 8.14 -16.62 0.62
N PHE A 138 7.44 -16.06 -0.36
CA PHE A 138 6.47 -16.81 -1.17
C PHE A 138 7.13 -17.97 -1.91
N GLN A 139 8.27 -17.74 -2.57
CA GLN A 139 9.03 -18.78 -3.27
C GLN A 139 9.53 -19.88 -2.33
N GLN A 140 10.01 -19.51 -1.13
CA GLN A 140 10.40 -20.47 -0.09
C GLN A 140 9.21 -21.33 0.35
N LEU A 141 8.05 -20.72 0.61
CA LEU A 141 6.85 -21.43 1.06
C LEU A 141 6.18 -22.29 -0.03
N LYS A 142 6.43 -22.00 -1.31
CA LYS A 142 5.99 -22.80 -2.46
C LYS A 142 7.03 -23.87 -2.86
N GLY A 143 8.21 -23.87 -2.27
CA GLY A 143 9.30 -24.80 -2.63
C GLY A 143 9.95 -24.50 -3.97
N ILE A 144 9.83 -23.27 -4.48
CA ILE A 144 10.39 -22.82 -5.76
C ILE A 144 11.87 -22.45 -5.59
N SER A 145 12.22 -21.85 -4.44
CA SER A 145 13.59 -21.59 -4.03
C SER A 145 13.85 -22.39 -2.75
N LEU A 146 14.53 -23.52 -2.89
CA LEU A 146 14.96 -24.41 -1.79
C LEU A 146 16.49 -24.44 -1.64
N ILE A 147 17.19 -23.49 -2.26
CA ILE A 147 18.65 -23.38 -2.33
C ILE A 147 19.02 -21.91 -2.22
#